data_AF-A0A527W3K1-F1
#
_entry.id   AF-A0A527W3K1-F1
#
_cell.length_a   1.000
_cell.length_b   1.000
_cell.length_c   1.000
_cell.angle_alpha   90.00
_cell.angle_beta   90.00
_cell.angle_gamma   90.00
#
_symmetry.space_group_name_H-M   'P 1'
#
loop_
_entity.id
_entity.type
_entity.pdbx_description
1 polymer ?
#
loop_
_entity_poly.entity_id
_entity_poly.type
_entity_poly.pdbx_seq_one_letter_code
_entity_poly.pdbx_strand_id
1 'polypeptide(L)' 'TLVGASERPFRLLSLGHVRDAVEPGSAEGEAIPGDATQRDALAELLWSGRPALPVKDADGKALGRVTVEGLVKRAARPQ' A
#
# COMPACT_ATOMS: atom_id res chain seq x y z
N THR A 1 -24.26 15.47 1.97
CA THR A 1 -23.37 14.74 1.04
C THR A 1 -22.66 13.63 1.80
N LEU A 2 -23.04 12.39 1.57
CA LEU A 2 -22.56 11.18 2.27
C LEU A 2 -21.25 10.64 1.66
N VAL A 3 -20.37 11.56 1.22
CA VAL A 3 -19.10 11.25 0.52
C VAL A 3 -17.89 11.55 1.41
N GLY A 4 -17.97 12.54 2.31
CA GLY A 4 -16.80 12.99 3.09
C GLY A 4 -16.31 12.05 4.20
N ALA A 5 -17.10 11.05 4.60
CA ALA A 5 -16.66 10.02 5.56
C ALA A 5 -15.85 8.91 4.87
N SER A 6 -16.22 8.56 3.64
CA SER A 6 -15.60 7.50 2.84
C SER A 6 -14.22 7.88 2.32
N GLU A 7 -13.89 9.18 2.24
CA GLU A 7 -12.59 9.67 1.76
C GLU A 7 -11.49 9.66 2.82
N ARG A 8 -11.83 9.69 4.12
CA ARG A 8 -10.85 9.82 5.20
C ARG A 8 -9.81 8.69 5.22
N PRO A 9 -10.19 7.40 5.08
CA PRO A 9 -9.21 6.31 5.06
C PRO A 9 -8.26 6.42 3.86
N PHE A 10 -8.78 6.75 2.67
CA PHE A 10 -7.95 6.94 1.48
C PHE A 10 -7.04 8.16 1.58
N ARG A 11 -7.50 9.23 2.25
CA ARG A 11 -6.66 10.39 2.55
C ARG A 11 -5.49 10.02 3.45
N LEU A 12 -5.71 9.22 4.50
CA LEU A 12 -4.64 8.73 5.36
C LEU A 12 -3.59 7.93 4.58
N LEU A 13 -4.03 7.03 3.71
CA LEU A 13 -3.12 6.26 2.84
C LEU A 13 -2.38 7.13 1.82
N SER A 14 -2.94 8.28 1.43
CA SER A 14 -2.27 9.21 0.52
C SER A 14 -1.12 9.98 1.19
N LEU A 15 -1.02 9.96 2.53
CA LEU A 15 0.01 10.67 3.30
C LEU A 15 1.22 9.80 3.64
N GLY A 16 1.05 8.47 3.65
CA GLY A 16 2.10 7.51 4.03
C GLY A 16 2.76 6.87 2.82
N HIS A 17 4.05 6.55 2.92
CA HIS A 17 4.78 5.85 1.88
C HIS A 17 4.64 4.33 2.02
N VAL A 18 4.78 3.61 0.91
CA VAL A 18 4.73 2.15 0.87
C VAL A 18 5.80 1.53 1.77
N ARG A 19 7.01 2.10 1.81
CA ARG A 19 8.11 1.61 2.67
C ARG A 19 7.73 1.47 4.15
N ASP A 20 6.83 2.32 4.64
CA ASP A 20 6.39 2.31 6.04
C ASP A 20 5.37 1.19 6.32
N ALA A 21 4.81 0.61 5.25
CA ALA A 21 3.84 -0.47 5.27
C ALA A 21 4.41 -1.84 4.91
N VAL A 22 5.71 -1.93 4.61
CA VAL A 22 6.36 -3.16 4.20
C VAL A 22 6.27 -4.25 5.27
N GLU A 23 5.89 -5.43 4.82
CA GLU A 23 5.85 -6.67 5.58
C GLU A 23 6.98 -7.60 5.08
N PRO A 24 7.57 -8.44 5.96
CA PRO A 24 8.51 -9.46 5.54
C PRO A 24 7.89 -10.44 4.52
N GLY A 25 8.71 -10.88 3.58
CA GLY A 25 8.34 -11.87 2.57
C GLY A 25 8.45 -11.34 1.13
N SER A 26 8.13 -12.21 0.18
CA SER A 26 8.11 -11.92 -1.25
C SER A 26 6.70 -11.93 -1.82
N ALA A 27 6.54 -11.31 -2.98
CA ALA A 27 5.34 -11.34 -3.79
C ALA A 27 5.75 -11.38 -5.27
N GLU A 28 4.84 -11.84 -6.12
CA GLU A 28 5.11 -12.02 -7.55
C GLU A 28 4.70 -10.78 -8.38
N GLY A 29 5.34 -10.65 -9.54
CA GLY A 29 5.07 -9.62 -10.54
C GLY A 29 5.87 -8.33 -10.34
N GLU A 30 5.43 -7.27 -11.03
CA GLU A 30 6.14 -5.99 -11.03
C GLU A 30 6.11 -5.35 -9.63
N ALA A 31 7.25 -4.78 -9.24
CA ALA A 31 7.42 -4.17 -7.94
C ALA A 31 6.95 -2.72 -7.94
N ILE A 32 6.37 -2.30 -6.82
CA ILE A 32 6.06 -0.89 -6.60
C ILE A 32 7.23 -0.19 -5.88
N PRO A 33 7.55 1.06 -6.25
CA PRO A 33 8.56 1.85 -5.54
C PRO A 33 8.17 2.10 -4.08
N GLY A 34 9.14 2.01 -3.16
CA GLY A 34 8.90 2.25 -1.73
C GLY A 34 8.58 3.69 -1.35
N ASP A 35 8.81 4.66 -2.24
CA ASP A 35 8.36 6.06 -2.14
C ASP A 35 6.94 6.30 -2.70
N ALA A 36 6.34 5.34 -3.40
CA ALA A 36 4.94 5.46 -3.81
C ALA A 36 4.02 5.63 -2.59
N THR A 37 2.82 6.17 -2.79
CA THR A 37 1.86 6.31 -1.69
C THR A 37 1.22 4.95 -1.37
N GLN A 38 0.80 4.75 -0.12
CA GLN A 38 0.04 3.56 0.27
C GLN A 38 -1.29 3.45 -0.49
N ARG A 39 -1.86 4.58 -0.94
CA ARG A 39 -3.04 4.61 -1.80
C ARG A 39 -2.75 4.02 -3.18
N ASP A 40 -1.64 4.39 -3.81
CA ASP A 40 -1.28 3.88 -5.13
C ASP A 40 -1.06 2.37 -5.06
N ALA A 41 -0.36 1.89 -4.03
CA ALA A 41 -0.20 0.46 -3.79
C ALA A 41 -1.54 -0.28 -3.64
N LEU A 42 -2.49 0.29 -2.89
CA LEU A 42 -3.81 -0.30 -2.72
C LEU A 42 -4.59 -0.30 -4.06
N ALA A 43 -4.52 0.76 -4.84
CA ALA A 43 -5.15 0.83 -6.15
C ALA A 43 -4.59 -0.24 -7.10
N GLU A 44 -3.27 -0.40 -7.16
CA GLU A 44 -2.60 -1.41 -7.98
C GLU A 44 -2.96 -2.85 -7.56
N LEU A 45 -3.02 -3.13 -6.26
CA LEU A 45 -3.46 -4.43 -5.73
C LEU A 45 -4.89 -4.76 -6.17
N LEU A 46 -5.81 -3.80 -6.03
CA LEU A 46 -7.21 -3.97 -6.41
C LEU A 46 -7.38 -4.11 -7.92
N TRP A 47 -6.68 -3.31 -8.71
CA TRP A 47 -6.75 -3.34 -10.17
C TRP A 47 -6.16 -4.61 -10.75
N SER A 48 -5.00 -5.06 -10.24
CA SER A 48 -4.36 -6.29 -10.69
C SER A 48 -4.97 -7.57 -10.09
N GLY A 49 -5.88 -7.44 -9.12
CA GLY A 49 -6.45 -8.57 -8.40
C GLY A 49 -5.43 -9.36 -7.57
N ARG A 50 -4.27 -8.77 -7.28
CA ARG A 50 -3.18 -9.42 -6.55
C ARG A 50 -3.35 -9.23 -5.05
N PRO A 51 -3.02 -10.24 -4.23
CA PRO A 51 -3.08 -10.12 -2.78
C PRO A 51 -1.89 -9.35 -2.19
N ALA A 52 -0.77 -9.28 -2.92
CA ALA A 52 0.46 -8.62 -2.48
C ALA A 52 1.27 -8.02 -3.65
N LEU A 53 2.02 -6.96 -3.37
CA LEU A 53 2.99 -6.33 -4.29
C LEU A 53 4.40 -6.44 -3.71
N PRO A 54 5.41 -6.82 -4.51
CA PRO A 54 6.80 -6.68 -4.11
C PRO A 54 7.16 -5.20 -4.03
N VAL A 55 7.99 -4.83 -3.06
CA VAL A 55 8.45 -3.44 -2.86
C VAL A 55 9.94 -3.37 -3.05
N LYS A 56 10.39 -2.38 -3.82
CA LYS A 56 11.81 -2.07 -4.01
C LYS A 56 12.12 -0.64 -3.63
N ASP A 57 13.35 -0.37 -3.19
CA ASP A 57 13.86 0.99 -3.08
C ASP A 57 14.28 1.56 -4.45
N ALA A 58 14.77 2.80 -4.44
CA ALA A 58 15.21 3.51 -5.64
C ALA A 58 16.39 2.84 -6.35
N ASP A 59 17.19 2.06 -5.62
CA ASP A 59 18.32 1.29 -6.16
C ASP A 59 17.89 -0.10 -6.68
N GLY A 60 16.58 -0.41 -6.61
CA GLY A 60 16.01 -1.66 -7.06
C GLY A 60 16.17 -2.82 -6.07
N LYS A 61 16.67 -2.56 -4.85
CA LYS A 61 16.81 -3.57 -3.81
C LYS A 61 15.45 -3.91 -3.23
N ALA A 62 15.19 -5.21 -3.06
CA ALA A 62 13.96 -5.69 -2.45
C ALA A 62 13.88 -5.28 -0.97
N LEU A 63 12.78 -4.63 -0.60
CA LEU A 63 12.47 -4.26 0.78
C LEU A 63 11.53 -5.28 1.44
N GLY A 64 10.68 -5.94 0.65
CA GLY A 64 9.70 -6.92 1.12
C GLY A 64 8.44 -6.88 0.25
N ARG A 65 7.26 -6.95 0.87
CA ARG A 65 5.97 -6.82 0.18
C ARG A 65 4.98 -5.96 0.95
N VAL A 66 3.93 -5.50 0.28
CA VAL A 66 2.73 -4.95 0.93
C VAL A 66 1.51 -5.75 0.52
N THR A 67 0.53 -5.85 1.42
CA THR A 67 -0.70 -6.61 1.21
C THR A 67 -1.93 -5.71 1.31
N VAL A 68 -3.05 -6.14 0.70
CA VAL A 68 -4.34 -5.43 0.86
C VAL A 68 -4.70 -5.32 2.35
N GLU A 69 -4.54 -6.41 3.09
CA GLU A 69 -4.86 -6.46 4.53
C GLU A 69 -4.00 -5.47 5.33
N GLY A 70 -2.69 -5.45 5.08
CA GLY A 70 -1.75 -4.55 5.77
C GLY A 70 -2.07 -3.07 5.53
N LEU A 71 -2.41 -2.71 4.28
CA LEU A 71 -2.78 -1.33 3.93
C LEU A 71 -4.14 -0.94 4.51
N VAL A 72 -5.13 -1.83 4.47
CA VAL A 72 -6.46 -1.57 5.06
C VAL A 72 -6.38 -1.38 6.58
N LYS A 73 -5.56 -2.16 7.28
CA LYS A 73 -5.31 -1.98 8.73
C LYS A 73 -4.75 -0.60 9.06
N ARG A 74 -3.91 -0.04 8.19
CA ARG A 74 -3.32 1.31 8.36
C ARG A 74 -4.30 2.43 8.05
N ALA A 75 -5.25 2.18 7.16
CA ALA A 75 -6.35 3.11 6.88
C ALA A 75 -7.43 3.11 7.97
N ALA A 76 -7.44 2.09 8.84
CA ALA A 76 -8.37 1.99 9.96
C ALA A 76 -8.08 3.05 11.02
N ARG A 77 -9.14 3.50 11.70
CA ARG A 77 -9.04 4.50 12.77
C ARG A 77 -8.21 3.92 13.92
N PRO A 78 -7.20 4.63 14.46
CA PRO A 78 -6.59 4.23 15.73
C PRO A 78 -7.69 4.25 16.80
N GLN A 79 -7.75 3.18 17.60
CA GLN A 79 -8.63 3.07 18.77
C GLN A 79 -8.16 4.01 19.87
#